data_AF-A0A2M9A4M7-F1
#
_entry.id   AF-A0A2M9A4M7-F1
#
_cell.length_a   1.000
_cell.length_b   1.000
_cell.length_c   1.000
_cell.angle_alpha   90.00
_cell.angle_beta   90.00
_cell.angle_gamma   90.00
#
_symmetry.space_group_name_H-M   'P 1'
#
loop_
_entity.id
_entity.type
_entity.pdbx_description
1 polymer ?
#
loop_
_entity_poly.entity_id
_entity_poly.type
_entity_poly.pdbx_seq_one_letter_code
_entity_poly.pdbx_strand_id
1 'polypeptide(L)'
;MNMQYAIEDGKVFVLEANPRASRTVPLVSKVCNTQMARLATRLMMGEKLEDLKLKDNKFKHHGAKEAVFPFDKFPKVDPVLGPEMRSTGEVLGLSDDYALAYYKSQEAQVPSSRTKVPC
;
A
#
# COMPACT_ATOMS: atom_id res chain seq x y z
N MET A 1 0.87 -14.17 -3.13
CA MET A 1 1.39 -13.61 -4.40
C MET A 1 0.79 -12.23 -4.64
N ASN A 2 1.38 -11.44 -5.54
CA ASN A 2 0.86 -10.14 -5.98
C ASN A 2 0.78 -10.11 -7.51
N MET A 3 -0.34 -9.62 -8.03
CA MET A 3 -0.59 -9.42 -9.47
C MET A 3 -0.78 -7.94 -9.74
N GLN A 4 -0.21 -7.43 -10.82
CA GLN A 4 -0.39 -6.06 -11.29
C GLN A 4 -1.02 -6.07 -12.68
N TYR A 5 -2.00 -5.19 -12.87
CA TYR A 5 -2.80 -5.10 -14.09
C TYR A 5 -2.85 -3.66 -14.59
N ALA A 6 -3.07 -3.50 -15.89
CA ALA A 6 -3.52 -2.25 -16.50
C ALA A 6 -4.93 -2.45 -17.08
N ILE A 7 -5.78 -1.43 -16.99
CA ILE A 7 -7.12 -1.45 -17.56
C ILE A 7 -7.21 -0.31 -18.57
N GLU A 8 -7.48 -0.65 -19.83
CA GLU A 8 -7.61 0.31 -20.94
C GLU A 8 -8.79 -0.14 -21.81
N ASP A 9 -9.71 0.79 -22.11
CA ASP A 9 -10.91 0.53 -22.93
C ASP A 9 -11.70 -0.73 -22.54
N GLY A 10 -11.85 -0.94 -21.22
CA GLY A 10 -12.55 -2.10 -20.67
C GLY A 10 -11.81 -3.44 -20.80
N LYS A 11 -10.57 -3.44 -21.32
CA LYS A 11 -9.71 -4.62 -21.41
C LYS A 11 -8.72 -4.66 -20.24
N VAL A 12 -8.53 -5.84 -19.67
CA VAL A 12 -7.59 -6.09 -18.58
C VAL A 12 -6.31 -6.69 -19.14
N PHE A 13 -5.18 -6.02 -18.93
CA PHE A 13 -3.85 -6.47 -19.30
C PHE A 13 -3.06 -6.86 -18.06
N VAL A 14 -2.32 -7.97 -18.12
CA VAL A 14 -1.43 -8.40 -17.04
C VAL A 14 -0.07 -7.77 -17.26
N LEU A 15 0.43 -7.04 -16.25
CA LEU A 15 1.76 -6.42 -16.30
C LEU A 15 2.81 -7.36 -15.72
N GLU A 16 2.61 -7.81 -14.48
CA GLU A 16 3.52 -8.74 -13.82
C GLU A 16 2.83 -9.57 -12.73
N ALA A 17 3.43 -10.71 -12.42
CA ALA A 17 3.07 -11.58 -11.31
C ALA A 17 4.29 -11.84 -10.42
N ASN A 18 4.20 -11.43 -9.16
CA ASN A 18 5.23 -11.65 -8.16
C ASN A 18 4.80 -12.78 -7.22
N PRO A 19 5.39 -13.99 -7.31
CA PRO A 19 5.07 -15.13 -6.44
C PRO A 19 5.68 -14.99 -5.04
N ARG A 20 5.67 -13.78 -4.48
CA ARG A 20 6.21 -13.43 -3.16
C ARG A 20 5.33 -12.38 -2.50
N ALA A 21 5.65 -12.03 -1.26
CA ALA A 21 5.06 -10.87 -0.60
C ALA A 21 5.49 -9.58 -1.33
N SER A 22 4.53 -8.70 -1.59
CA SER A 22 4.76 -7.36 -2.12
C SER A 22 4.89 -6.34 -1.00
N ARG A 23 5.44 -5.16 -1.33
CA ARG A 23 5.52 -4.00 -0.43
C ARG A 23 4.15 -3.52 0.07
N THR A 24 3.07 -3.90 -0.58
CA THR A 24 1.69 -3.52 -0.21
C THR A 24 1.08 -4.39 0.87
N VAL A 25 1.65 -5.57 1.18
CA VAL A 25 1.08 -6.52 2.16
C VAL A 25 0.81 -5.89 3.55
N PRO A 26 1.72 -5.09 4.14
CA PRO A 26 1.48 -4.50 5.47
C PRO A 26 0.29 -3.53 5.49
N LEU A 27 0.15 -2.70 4.46
CA LEU A 27 -0.97 -1.76 4.31
C LEU A 27 -2.30 -2.48 4.15
N VAL A 28 -2.37 -3.42 3.21
CA VAL A 28 -3.59 -4.19 2.97
C VAL A 28 -3.96 -5.00 4.21
N SER A 29 -2.99 -5.56 4.93
CA SER A 29 -3.23 -6.25 6.20
C SER A 29 -3.90 -5.35 7.25
N LYS A 30 -3.47 -4.08 7.35
CA LYS A 30 -4.09 -3.09 8.25
C LYS A 30 -5.50 -2.72 7.81
N VAL A 31 -5.68 -2.37 6.55
CA VAL A 31 -6.99 -1.95 6.01
C VAL A 31 -8.01 -3.08 6.11
N CYS A 32 -7.61 -4.31 5.80
CA CYS A 32 -8.48 -5.48 5.82
C CYS A 32 -8.57 -6.16 7.20
N ASN A 33 -7.89 -5.63 8.21
CA ASN A 33 -7.75 -6.26 9.54
C ASN A 33 -7.40 -7.76 9.46
N THR A 34 -6.49 -8.12 8.56
CA THR A 34 -6.13 -9.50 8.25
C THR A 34 -4.61 -9.64 8.33
N GLN A 35 -4.11 -10.52 9.19
CA GLN A 35 -2.67 -10.74 9.33
C GLN A 35 -2.14 -11.62 8.18
N MET A 36 -2.09 -11.06 6.97
CA MET A 36 -1.81 -11.81 5.73
C MET A 36 -0.46 -12.54 5.78
N ALA A 37 0.59 -11.89 6.29
CA ALA A 37 1.91 -12.51 6.44
C ALA A 37 1.85 -13.75 7.35
N ARG A 38 1.20 -13.64 8.51
CA ARG A 38 1.04 -14.77 9.45
C ARG A 38 0.23 -15.90 8.84
N LEU A 39 -0.86 -15.59 8.13
CA LEU A 39 -1.68 -16.59 7.46
C LEU A 39 -0.91 -17.30 6.34
N ALA A 40 -0.16 -16.55 5.53
CA ALA A 40 0.70 -17.13 4.50
C ALA A 40 1.77 -18.04 5.10
N THR A 41 2.39 -17.67 6.23
CA THR A 41 3.35 -18.53 6.92
C THR A 41 2.70 -19.83 7.39
N ARG A 42 1.50 -19.77 7.97
CA ARG A 42 0.77 -20.98 8.39
C ARG A 42 0.51 -21.93 7.22
N LEU A 43 0.09 -21.40 6.06
CA LEU A 43 -0.06 -22.20 4.83
C LEU A 43 1.25 -22.84 4.39
N MET A 44 2.36 -22.07 4.41
CA MET A 44 3.68 -22.59 4.04
C MET A 44 4.15 -23.70 5.00
N MET A 45 3.70 -23.68 6.26
CA MET A 45 3.99 -24.71 7.26
C MET A 45 3.06 -25.94 7.17
N GLY A 46 2.18 -26.01 6.16
CA GLY A 46 1.34 -27.18 5.90
C GLY A 46 -0.08 -27.10 6.47
N GLU A 47 -0.48 -25.99 7.08
CA GLU A 47 -1.88 -25.77 7.43
C GLU A 47 -2.73 -25.61 6.16
N LYS A 48 -3.94 -26.17 6.15
CA LYS A 48 -4.81 -26.07 4.98
C LYS A 48 -5.54 -24.74 4.94
N LEU A 49 -5.88 -24.28 3.73
CA LEU A 49 -6.62 -23.03 3.54
C LEU A 49 -8.01 -23.05 4.20
N GLU A 50 -8.68 -24.20 4.20
CA GLU A 50 -9.98 -24.42 4.84
C GLU A 50 -9.95 -24.15 6.36
N ASP A 51 -8.82 -24.48 7.01
CA ASP A 51 -8.64 -24.33 8.46
C ASP A 51 -8.41 -22.87 8.88
N LEU A 52 -8.01 -22.00 7.94
CA LEU A 52 -7.76 -20.59 8.21
C LEU A 52 -9.04 -19.77 8.43
N LYS A 53 -10.22 -20.31 8.11
CA LYS A 53 -11.54 -19.68 8.31
C LYS A 53 -11.59 -18.23 7.82
N LEU A 54 -11.02 -17.98 6.64
CA LEU A 54 -11.00 -16.65 6.03
C LEU A 54 -12.45 -16.20 5.79
N LYS A 55 -12.80 -15.02 6.30
CA LYS A 55 -14.13 -14.42 6.12
C LYS A 55 -14.05 -13.39 5.02
N ASP A 56 -15.06 -13.39 4.16
CA ASP A 56 -15.27 -12.29 3.24
C ASP A 56 -15.79 -11.09 4.03
N ASN A 57 -15.02 -10.02 4.06
CA ASN A 57 -15.29 -8.85 4.88
C ASN A 57 -15.75 -7.70 4.01
N LYS A 58 -16.92 -7.15 4.31
CA LYS A 58 -17.32 -5.85 3.79
C LYS A 58 -16.75 -4.76 4.70
N PHE A 59 -15.81 -3.99 4.18
CA PHE A 59 -15.22 -2.86 4.90
C PHE A 59 -16.14 -1.64 4.75
N LYS A 60 -16.42 -0.96 5.86
CA LYS A 60 -17.18 0.32 5.86
C LYS A 60 -16.26 1.53 5.69
N HIS A 61 -14.95 1.32 5.85
CA HIS A 61 -13.93 2.34 5.77
C HIS A 61 -13.11 2.24 4.49
N HIS A 62 -12.52 3.36 4.11
CA HIS A 62 -11.57 3.53 3.02
C HIS A 62 -10.15 3.69 3.57
N GLY A 63 -9.18 3.10 2.86
CA GLY A 63 -7.75 3.28 3.10
C GLY A 63 -7.07 3.90 1.89
N ALA A 64 -6.41 5.04 2.05
CA ALA A 64 -5.62 5.70 1.02
C ALA A 64 -4.13 5.63 1.37
N LYS A 65 -3.34 5.04 0.46
CA LYS A 65 -1.88 5.01 0.59
C LYS A 65 -1.30 6.16 -0.22
N GLU A 66 -0.41 6.94 0.38
CA GLU A 66 0.41 7.93 -0.34
C GLU A 66 1.91 7.65 -0.15
N ALA A 67 2.71 7.99 -1.16
CA ALA A 67 4.15 7.84 -1.18
C ALA A 67 4.89 9.11 -0.70
N VAL A 68 5.99 8.90 0.04
CA VAL A 68 6.88 9.97 0.49
C VAL A 68 8.11 9.99 -0.40
N PHE A 69 8.40 11.15 -1.01
CA PHE A 69 9.50 11.34 -1.95
C PHE A 69 10.63 12.19 -1.35
N PRO A 70 11.91 11.85 -1.59
CA PRO A 70 13.05 12.56 -1.05
C PRO A 70 13.54 13.70 -1.98
N PHE A 71 12.65 14.35 -2.75
CA PHE A 71 13.06 15.36 -3.74
C PHE A 71 13.78 16.56 -3.10
N ASP A 72 13.45 16.89 -1.85
CA ASP A 72 14.10 17.90 -1.04
C ASP A 72 15.59 17.61 -0.77
N LYS A 73 15.97 16.33 -0.73
CA LYS A 73 17.36 15.90 -0.55
C LYS A 73 18.19 15.95 -1.83
N PHE A 74 17.55 15.98 -3.00
CA PHE A 74 18.19 15.89 -4.30
C PHE A 74 17.74 17.01 -5.24
N PRO A 75 18.10 18.28 -4.96
CA PRO A 75 17.58 19.45 -5.69
C PRO A 75 17.98 19.51 -7.17
N LYS A 76 18.96 18.70 -7.60
CA LYS A 76 19.40 18.60 -9.00
C LYS A 76 18.61 17.54 -9.79
N VAL A 77 17.75 16.78 -9.13
CA VAL A 77 16.92 15.75 -9.75
C VAL A 77 15.55 16.34 -10.02
N ASP A 78 15.04 16.09 -11.23
CA ASP A 78 13.70 16.49 -11.62
C ASP A 78 12.63 15.75 -10.79
N PRO A 79 11.74 16.44 -10.05
CA PRO A 79 10.71 15.84 -9.20
C PRO A 79 9.51 15.32 -10.01
N VAL A 80 9.78 14.56 -11.08
CA VAL A 80 8.76 13.97 -11.95
C VAL A 80 8.66 12.46 -11.68
N LEU A 81 7.43 11.97 -11.65
CA LEU A 81 7.13 10.54 -11.52
C LEU A 81 7.39 9.83 -12.84
N GLY A 82 7.90 8.60 -12.76
CA GLY A 82 8.20 7.79 -13.92
C GLY A 82 7.95 6.30 -13.66
N PRO A 83 8.32 5.43 -14.62
CA PRO A 83 8.19 3.98 -14.47
C PRO A 83 9.09 3.40 -13.37
N GLU A 84 10.17 4.11 -13.02
CA GLU A 84 11.05 3.76 -11.92
C GLU A 84 10.54 4.31 -10.58
N MET A 85 10.49 3.47 -9.56
CA MET A 85 10.08 3.86 -8.21
C MET A 85 11.15 4.69 -7.51
N ARG A 86 10.83 5.94 -7.14
CA ARG A 86 11.75 6.87 -6.43
C ARG A 86 11.33 7.23 -5.00
N SER A 87 10.18 6.73 -4.54
CA SER A 87 9.68 6.98 -3.19
C SER A 87 10.48 6.21 -2.13
N THR A 88 10.71 6.80 -0.96
CA THR A 88 11.44 6.17 0.16
C THR A 88 10.54 5.68 1.28
N GLY A 89 9.30 6.17 1.33
CA GLY A 89 8.35 5.82 2.38
C GLY A 89 6.91 5.86 1.90
N GLU A 90 6.00 5.53 2.80
CA GLU A 90 4.57 5.49 2.55
C GLU A 90 3.78 5.83 3.82
N VAL A 91 2.62 6.44 3.64
CA VAL A 91 1.66 6.78 4.71
C VAL A 91 0.28 6.22 4.37
N LEU A 92 -0.56 6.04 5.38
CA LEU A 92 -1.92 5.51 5.25
C LEU A 92 -2.92 6.47 5.89
N GLY A 93 -3.86 6.98 5.11
CA GLY A 93 -5.07 7.63 5.59
C GLY A 93 -6.19 6.60 5.72
N LEU A 94 -6.92 6.61 6.84
CA LEU A 94 -8.09 5.76 7.09
C LEU A 94 -9.28 6.62 7.49
N SER A 95 -10.43 6.37 6.87
CA SER A 95 -11.69 7.07 7.18
C SER A 95 -12.90 6.32 6.61
N ASP A 96 -14.08 6.56 7.15
CA ASP A 96 -15.34 6.06 6.58
C ASP A 96 -15.74 6.76 5.28
N ASP A 97 -15.12 7.91 4.99
CA ASP A 97 -15.30 8.66 3.75
C ASP A 97 -14.02 8.63 2.90
N TYR A 98 -14.17 8.40 1.59
CA TYR A 98 -13.05 8.30 0.66
C TYR A 98 -12.23 9.60 0.58
N ALA A 99 -12.89 10.75 0.42
CA ALA A 99 -12.22 12.03 0.26
C ALA A 99 -11.42 12.38 1.53
N LEU A 100 -11.99 12.10 2.70
CA LEU A 100 -11.30 12.29 3.98
C LEU A 100 -10.13 11.31 4.17
N ALA A 101 -10.25 10.06 3.73
CA ALA A 101 -9.13 9.11 3.77
C ALA A 101 -7.97 9.61 2.90
N TYR A 102 -8.25 10.11 1.69
CA TYR A 102 -7.26 10.69 0.79
C TYR A 102 -6.65 11.98 1.37
N TYR A 103 -7.47 12.89 1.90
CA TYR A 103 -6.97 14.10 2.57
C TYR A 103 -6.00 13.76 3.71
N LYS A 104 -6.35 12.80 4.57
CA LYS A 104 -5.47 12.35 5.65
C LYS A 104 -4.14 11.78 5.13
N SER A 105 -4.14 11.05 4.00
CA SER A 105 -2.88 10.55 3.43
C SER A 105 -2.02 11.67 2.86
N GLN A 106 -2.63 12.68 2.23
CA GLN A 106 -1.93 13.86 1.74
C GLN A 106 -1.32 14.68 2.87
N GLU A 107 -2.09 14.94 3.94
CA GLU A 107 -1.60 15.69 5.11
C GLU A 107 -0.47 14.95 5.82
N ALA A 108 -0.55 13.61 5.89
CA ALA A 108 0.50 12.79 6.48
C ALA A 108 1.75 12.71 5.59
N GLN A 109 1.66 13.04 4.31
CA GLN A 109 2.76 13.08 3.35
C GLN A 109 3.63 14.33 3.60
N VAL A 110 4.26 14.40 4.77
CA VAL A 110 5.16 15.50 5.10
C VAL A 110 6.56 15.17 4.57
N PRO A 111 7.24 16.08 3.86
CA PRO A 111 8.62 15.90 3.45
C PRO A 111 9.51 15.60 4.66
N SER A 112 10.48 14.69 4.52
CA SER A 112 11.36 14.29 5.63
C SER A 112 12.12 15.46 6.28
N SER A 113 12.26 16.59 5.59
CA SER A 113 12.82 17.84 6.10
C SER A 113 11.91 18.57 7.11
N ARG A 114 10.59 18.38 7.08
CA ARG A 114 9.62 19.05 7.99
C ARG A 114 9.25 18.22 9.22
N THR A 115 9.67 16.95 9.32
CA THR A 115 9.43 16.10 10.50
C THR A 115 10.29 16.46 11.74
N LYS A 116 11.13 17.49 11.68
CA LYS A 116 11.75 18.06 12.90
C LYS A 116 10.74 18.96 13.62
N VAL A 117 9.75 18.36 14.26
CA VAL A 117 9.06 19.00 15.38
C VAL A 117 10.03 18.90 16.57
N PRO A 118 10.38 20.00 17.26
CA PRO A 118 11.18 19.89 18.49
C PRO A 118 10.36 19.10 19.51
N CYS A 119 10.98 18.07 20.09
CA CYS A 119 10.50 17.45 21.32
C CYS A 119 10.42 18.50 22.45
#